data_AF-A0A845LA10-F1
#
_entry.id   AF-A0A845LA10-F1
#
_cell.length_a   1.000
_cell.length_b   1.000
_cell.length_c   1.000
_cell.angle_alpha   90.00
_cell.angle_beta   90.00
_cell.angle_gamma   90.00
#
_symmetry.space_group_name_H-M   'P 1'
#
loop_
_entity.id
_entity.type
_entity.pdbx_description
1 polymer ?
#
loop_
_entity_poly.entity_id
_entity_poly.type
_entity_poly.pdbx_seq_one_letter_code
_entity_poly.pdbx_strand_id
1 'polypeptide(L)' 'MHACPCGHLGNPEKECICSPVSVERYRNRISGPLWDRMDLQVAVNRPSYSDLFDSTKGLSTAEENSETVLNRVIDARRRQ' A
#
# COMPACT_ATOMS: atom_id res chain seq x y z
N MET A 1 6.81 0.54 3.62
CA MET A 1 7.44 1.82 4.02
C MET A 1 7.71 2.68 2.80
N HIS A 2 7.62 3.99 2.93
CA HIS A 2 8.18 4.88 1.91
C HIS A 2 9.67 4.60 1.75
N ALA A 3 10.16 4.50 0.53
CA ALA A 3 11.56 4.18 0.28
C ALA A 3 12.52 5.35 0.60
N CYS A 4 11.97 6.53 0.91
CA CYS A 4 12.69 7.79 1.02
C CYS A 4 11.93 8.78 1.92
N PRO A 5 12.63 9.69 2.65
CA PRO A 5 12.00 10.72 3.47
C PRO A 5 11.00 11.61 2.72
N CYS A 6 11.30 11.98 1.46
CA CYS A 6 10.42 12.85 0.68
C CYS A 6 9.28 12.10 -0.02
N GLY A 7 9.27 10.75 0.03
CA GLY A 7 8.22 9.92 -0.58
C GLY A 7 8.22 9.87 -2.12
N HIS A 8 9.19 10.49 -2.79
CA HIS A 8 9.23 10.56 -4.26
C HIS A 8 10.27 9.64 -4.92
N LEU A 9 10.95 8.79 -4.15
CA LEU A 9 11.92 7.86 -4.71
C LEU A 9 11.20 6.80 -5.56
N GLY A 10 11.49 6.76 -6.86
CA GLY A 10 10.83 5.88 -7.83
C GLY A 10 9.46 6.36 -8.31
N ASN A 11 9.06 7.60 -7.97
CA ASN A 11 7.79 8.15 -8.43
C ASN A 11 7.91 8.62 -9.90
N PRO A 12 7.00 8.19 -10.80
CA PRO A 12 7.06 8.54 -12.23
C PRO A 12 6.68 10.00 -12.53
N GLU A 13 5.93 10.66 -11.65
CA GLU A 13 5.42 12.03 -11.84
C GLU A 13 6.30 13.09 -11.18
N LYS A 14 7.04 12.73 -10.13
CA LYS A 14 7.85 13.68 -9.35
C LYS A 14 9.19 13.08 -8.95
N GLU A 15 10.26 13.77 -9.31
CA GLU A 15 11.61 13.34 -8.97
C GLU A 15 11.92 13.47 -7.47
N CYS A 16 12.79 12.57 -7.00
CA CYS A 16 13.30 12.59 -5.65
C CYS A 16 14.51 13.52 -5.53
N ILE A 17 14.43 14.49 -4.62
CA ILE A 17 15.52 15.43 -4.34
C ILE A 17 16.45 15.01 -3.18
N CYS A 18 16.16 13.88 -2.52
CA CYS A 18 16.97 13.41 -1.40
C CYS A 18 18.30 12.83 -1.87
N SER A 19 19.37 13.06 -1.10
CA SER A 19 20.67 12.45 -1.37
C SER A 19 20.64 10.93 -1.14
N PRO A 20 21.51 10.15 -1.81
CA PRO A 20 21.60 8.71 -1.61
C PRO A 20 21.80 8.31 -0.14
N VAL A 21 22.64 9.06 0.59
CA VAL A 21 22.90 8.83 2.02
C VAL A 21 21.64 9.06 2.88
N SER A 22 20.81 10.06 2.54
CA SER A 22 19.56 10.34 3.26
C SER A 22 18.54 9.22 3.07
N VAL A 23 18.45 8.70 1.84
CA VAL A 23 17.60 7.55 1.48
C VAL A 23 18.00 6.31 2.28
N GLU A 24 19.29 5.97 2.29
CA GLU A 24 19.82 4.80 2.98
C GLU A 24 19.55 4.85 4.49
N ARG A 25 19.85 5.99 5.13
CA ARG A 25 19.56 6.20 6.57
C ARG A 25 18.08 6.04 6.89
N TYR A 26 17.18 6.47 6.02
CA TYR A 26 15.74 6.35 6.24
C TYR A 26 15.27 4.90 6.14
N ARG A 27 15.78 4.13 5.17
CA ARG A 27 15.44 2.70 5.01
C ARG A 27 15.90 1.88 6.21
N ASN A 28 17.04 2.24 6.80
CA ASN A 28 17.60 1.59 7.97
C ASN A 28 16.87 1.92 9.29
N ARG A 29 15.86 2.81 9.28
CA ARG A 29 15.06 3.11 10.49
C ARG A 29 14.29 1.91 11.00
N ILE A 30 14.01 0.94 10.14
CA ILE A 30 13.33 -0.28 10.55
C ILE A 30 14.37 -1.36 10.71
N SER A 31 14.39 -1.91 11.91
CA SER A 31 15.37 -2.90 12.32
C SER A 31 15.41 -4.05 11.31
N GLY A 32 16.61 -4.41 10.87
CA GLY A 32 16.86 -5.57 10.00
C GLY A 32 16.12 -6.85 10.45
N PRO A 33 16.10 -7.21 11.75
CA PRO A 33 15.39 -8.40 12.23
C PRO A 33 13.87 -8.42 11.96
N LEU A 34 13.23 -7.27 11.76
CA LEU A 34 11.82 -7.19 11.35
C LEU A 34 11.67 -7.26 9.84
N TRP A 35 12.60 -6.66 9.10
CA TRP A 35 12.62 -6.71 7.64
C TRP A 35 12.89 -8.12 7.10
N ASP A 36 13.78 -8.85 7.76
CA ASP A 36 14.16 -10.23 7.42
C ASP A 36 13.03 -11.25 7.62
N ARG A 37 11.94 -10.84 8.30
CA ARG A 37 10.77 -11.68 8.60
C ARG A 37 9.56 -11.39 7.71
N MET A 38 9.70 -10.55 6.69
CA MET A 38 8.62 -10.27 5.74
C MET A 38 8.80 -11.10 4.46
N ASP A 39 7.99 -12.15 4.33
CA ASP A 39 8.05 -13.10 3.19
C ASP A 39 7.71 -12.44 1.85
N LEU A 40 6.75 -11.51 1.84
CA LEU A 40 6.29 -10.83 0.64
C LEU A 40 6.57 -9.32 0.73
N GLN A 41 7.30 -8.81 -0.26
CA GLN A 41 7.60 -7.39 -0.38
C GLN A 41 7.17 -6.93 -1.76
N VAL A 42 6.09 -6.15 -1.81
CA VAL A 42 5.55 -5.60 -3.06
C VAL A 42 5.72 -4.09 -3.05
N ALA A 43 6.46 -3.58 -4.05
CA ALA A 43 6.52 -2.16 -4.30
C ALA A 43 5.24 -1.73 -5.04
N VAL A 44 4.52 -0.78 -4.45
CA VAL A 44 3.28 -0.25 -5.02
C VAL A 44 3.48 1.24 -5.30
N ASN A 45 3.19 1.64 -6.54
CA ASN A 45 3.27 3.04 -6.94
C ASN A 45 2.04 3.81 -6.45
N ARG A 46 2.18 5.13 -6.36
CA ARG A 46 1.04 6.01 -6.07
C ARG A 46 0.02 5.88 -7.22
N PRO A 47 -1.27 5.61 -6.92
CA PRO A 47 -2.30 5.60 -7.95
C PRO A 47 -2.52 7.01 -8.48
N SER A 48 -2.90 7.11 -9.76
CA SER A 48 -3.32 8.39 -10.34
C SER A 48 -4.65 8.85 -9.72
N TYR A 49 -4.98 10.13 -9.87
CA TYR A 49 -6.29 10.63 -9.45
C TYR A 49 -7.42 9.88 -10.17
N SER A 50 -7.28 9.67 -11.48
CA SER A 50 -8.23 8.87 -12.26
C SER A 50 -8.39 7.47 -11.70
N ASP A 51 -7.32 6.77 -11.32
CA ASP A 51 -7.43 5.41 -10.79
C ASP A 51 -8.21 5.33 -9.47
N LEU A 52 -8.22 6.41 -8.68
CA LEU A 52 -8.96 6.48 -7.42
C LEU A 52 -10.44 6.80 -7.60
N PHE A 53 -10.77 7.59 -8.61
CA PHE A 53 -12.13 8.11 -8.85
C PHE A 53 -12.85 7.43 -10.02
N ASP A 54 -12.18 6.50 -10.69
CA ASP A 54 -12.78 5.67 -11.73
C ASP A 54 -13.77 4.69 -11.10
N SER A 55 -15.05 5.05 -11.13
CA SER A 55 -16.15 4.24 -10.61
C SER A 55 -16.38 2.94 -11.38
N THR A 56 -15.67 2.73 -12.50
CA THR A 56 -15.65 1.45 -13.22
C THR A 56 -14.64 0.46 -12.66
N LYS A 57 -13.68 0.93 -11.84
CA LYS A 57 -12.65 0.12 -11.19
C LYS A 57 -13.04 -0.13 -9.73
N GLY A 58 -13.72 -1.25 -9.47
CA GLY A 58 -14.10 -1.69 -8.12
C GLY A 58 -15.51 -2.27 -8.09
N LEU A 59 -15.93 -2.77 -6.91
CA LEU A 59 -17.32 -3.14 -6.69
C LEU A 59 -18.09 -1.87 -6.32
N SER A 60 -19.20 -1.61 -7.01
CA SER A 60 -20.10 -0.51 -6.68
C SER A 60 -20.66 -0.68 -5.26
N THR A 61 -21.20 0.39 -4.67
CA THR A 61 -21.91 0.31 -3.38
C THR A 61 -23.13 -0.60 -3.43
N ALA A 62 -23.70 -0.85 -4.61
CA ALA A 62 -24.73 -1.86 -4.82
C ALA A 62 -24.16 -3.28 -4.75
N GLU A 63 -22.95 -3.50 -5.28
CA GLU A 63 -22.25 -4.79 -5.31
C GLU A 63 -21.54 -5.15 -3.99
N GLU A 64 -20.94 -4.18 -3.30
CA GLU A 64 -20.38 -4.31 -1.93
C GLU A 64 -21.07 -3.39 -0.94
N ASN A 65 -22.30 -3.74 -0.56
CA ASN A 65 -22.97 -3.12 0.57
C ASN A 65 -22.54 -3.78 1.91
N SER A 66 -22.84 -3.09 3.02
CA SER A 66 -22.48 -3.53 4.37
C SER A 66 -23.06 -4.89 4.75
N GLU A 67 -24.23 -5.26 4.23
CA GLU A 67 -24.88 -6.55 4.49
C GLU A 67 -24.10 -7.70 3.84
N THR A 68 -23.70 -7.54 2.57
CA THR A 68 -22.86 -8.50 1.85
C THR A 68 -21.52 -8.73 2.58
N VAL A 69 -20.88 -7.66 3.05
CA VAL A 69 -19.62 -7.75 3.80
C VAL A 69 -19.83 -8.43 5.16
N LEU A 70 -20.91 -8.08 5.89
CA LEU A 70 -21.24 -8.68 7.18
C LEU A 70 -21.42 -10.20 7.06
N ASN A 71 -22.16 -10.66 6.04
CA ASN A 71 -22.39 -12.08 5.81
C ASN A 71 -21.09 -12.85 5.58
N ARG A 72 -20.16 -12.28 4.79
CA ARG A 72 -18.82 -12.86 4.57
C ARG A 72 -18.01 -12.95 5.86
N VAL A 73 -18.06 -11.93 6.72
CA VAL A 73 -17.36 -11.92 8.01
C VAL A 73 -17.91 -12.99 8.95
N ILE A 74 -19.24 -13.15 9.02
CA ILE A 74 -19.88 -14.18 9.84
C ILE A 74 -19.46 -15.58 9.37
N ASP A 75 -19.49 -15.82 8.06
CA ASP A 75 -19.10 -17.11 7.50
C ASP A 75 -17.63 -17.45 7.78
N ALA A 76 -16.72 -16.48 7.61
CA ALA A 76 -15.31 -16.66 7.94
C ALA A 76 -15.10 -16.99 9.43
N ARG A 77 -15.82 -16.32 10.34
CA ARG A 77 -15.74 -16.59 11.78
C ARG A 77 -16.26 -17.98 12.17
N ARG A 78 -17.23 -18.53 11.44
CA ARG A 78 -17.74 -19.90 11.68
C ARG A 78 -16.74 -20.99 11.28
N ARG A 79 -15.77 -20.67 10.41
CA ARG A 79 -14.75 -21.61 9.91
C ARG A 79 -13.47 -21.62 10.75
N GLN A 80 -13.33 -20.70 11.71
CA GLN A 80 -12.24 -20.66 12.69
C GLN A 80 -12.64 -21.44 13.94
#